data_AF-A0A4D4LTZ5-F1
#
_entry.id   AF-A0A4D4LTZ5-F1
#
_cell.length_a   1.000
_cell.length_b   1.000
_cell.length_c   1.000
_cell.angle_alpha   90.00
_cell.angle_beta   90.00
_cell.angle_gamma   90.00
#
_symmetry.space_group_name_H-M   'P 1'
#
loop_
_entity.id
_entity.type
_entity.pdbx_description
1 polymer ?
#
loop_
_entity_poly.entity_id
_entity_poly.type
_entity_poly.pdbx_seq_one_letter_code
_entity_poly.pdbx_strand_id
1 'polypeptide(L)'
;MPEVLAHAIRATARAHADTCDLSHPRTPQATVVLARWSETVMEYLVLSDSVLLTEAPDGTVTAVLDDRLSRLPRTSLVTDAVADATVRNKEGGFFTAAADPSVAARAVTGTLDRGAVRALAALTDGATRWTEKFAEGDWKALFTVVRKEGGQALVDRVRALERADSERRVHLRRSKTHDDATVVFVEW
;
A
#
# COMPACT_ATOMS: atom_id res chain seq x y z
N MET A 1 -12.27 6.18 10.62
CA MET A 1 -10.97 5.59 10.20
C MET A 1 -9.77 6.53 10.34
N PRO A 2 -9.73 7.75 9.74
CA PRO A 2 -8.56 8.64 9.82
C PRO A 2 -8.10 8.97 11.24
N GLU A 3 -9.03 9.12 12.18
CA GLU A 3 -8.70 9.42 13.58
C GLU A 3 -7.85 8.33 14.25
N VAL A 4 -8.06 7.06 13.89
CA VAL A 4 -7.29 5.92 14.41
C VAL A 4 -5.85 6.02 13.94
N LEU A 5 -5.63 6.26 12.65
CA LEU A 5 -4.30 6.45 12.10
C LEU A 5 -3.63 7.71 12.67
N ALA A 6 -4.37 8.83 12.76
CA ALA A 6 -3.86 10.07 13.35
C ALA A 6 -3.44 9.88 14.81
N HIS A 7 -4.19 9.09 15.58
CA HIS A 7 -3.85 8.75 16.95
C HIS A 7 -2.59 7.89 17.01
N ALA A 8 -2.48 6.85 16.17
CA ALA A 8 -1.29 6.00 16.10
C ALA A 8 -0.03 6.81 15.73
N ILE A 9 -0.12 7.69 14.73
CA ILE A 9 0.98 8.60 14.35
C ILE A 9 1.38 9.48 15.54
N ARG A 10 0.41 10.13 16.20
CA ARG A 10 0.70 10.97 17.38
C ARG A 10 1.37 10.19 18.49
N ALA A 11 0.90 8.98 18.77
CA ALA A 11 1.46 8.14 19.83
C ALA A 11 2.92 7.79 19.52
N THR A 12 3.21 7.33 18.29
CA THR A 12 4.57 7.03 17.84
C THR A 12 5.46 8.27 17.85
N ALA A 13 5.00 9.38 17.28
CA ALA A 13 5.77 10.64 17.26
C ALA A 13 6.12 11.12 18.68
N ARG A 14 5.15 11.07 19.62
CA ARG A 14 5.41 11.43 21.03
C ARG A 14 6.46 10.55 21.70
N ALA A 15 6.47 9.26 21.41
CA ALA A 15 7.46 8.33 21.97
C ALA A 15 8.90 8.65 21.51
N HIS A 16 9.06 9.38 20.41
CA HIS A 16 10.35 9.72 19.81
C HIS A 16 10.71 11.22 19.89
N ALA A 17 9.84 12.06 20.46
CA ALA A 17 9.98 13.52 20.43
C ALA A 17 11.28 14.02 21.09
N ASP A 18 11.74 13.34 22.14
CA ASP A 18 12.94 13.75 22.90
C ASP A 18 14.22 13.07 22.40
N THR A 19 14.12 12.06 21.52
CA THR A 19 15.26 11.22 21.11
C THR A 19 15.55 11.24 19.61
N CYS A 20 14.63 11.74 18.79
CA CYS A 20 14.75 11.74 17.33
C CYS A 20 14.39 13.11 16.74
N ASP A 21 15.01 13.44 15.60
CA ASP A 21 14.60 14.58 14.79
C ASP A 21 13.38 14.21 13.92
N LEU A 22 12.19 14.57 14.41
CA LEU A 22 10.93 14.33 13.71
C LEU A 22 10.67 15.34 12.58
N SER A 23 11.45 16.42 12.50
CA SER A 23 11.34 17.42 11.43
C SER A 23 12.10 17.02 10.17
N HIS A 24 13.01 16.05 10.28
CA HIS A 24 13.79 15.57 9.15
C HIS A 24 12.86 15.00 8.05
N PRO A 25 12.98 15.42 6.77
CA PRO A 25 12.11 14.94 5.69
C PRO A 25 12.11 13.42 5.47
N ARG A 26 13.18 12.75 5.92
CA ARG A 26 13.35 11.29 5.92
C ARG A 26 13.18 10.65 7.30
N THR A 27 12.48 11.30 8.22
CA THR A 27 12.02 10.63 9.44
C THR A 27 11.29 9.32 9.05
N PRO A 28 11.40 8.24 9.83
CA PRO A 28 10.78 6.97 9.48
C PRO A 28 9.30 7.14 9.10
N GLN A 29 8.91 6.45 8.04
CA GLN A 29 7.61 6.63 7.40
C GLN A 29 7.08 5.29 6.93
N ALA A 30 5.76 5.17 6.85
CA ALA A 30 5.08 3.97 6.43
C ALA A 30 3.95 4.25 5.43
N THR A 31 3.65 3.26 4.60
CA THR A 31 2.39 3.19 3.85
C THR A 31 1.38 2.43 4.72
N VAL A 32 0.09 2.64 4.51
CA VAL A 32 -0.94 2.07 5.40
C VAL A 32 -2.10 1.53 4.60
N VAL A 33 -2.46 0.29 4.87
CA VAL A 33 -3.78 -0.27 4.53
C VAL A 33 -4.41 -0.82 5.80
N LEU A 34 -5.64 -0.43 6.05
CA LEU A 34 -6.41 -0.82 7.23
C LEU A 34 -7.84 -1.13 6.83
N ALA A 35 -8.36 -2.24 7.35
CA ALA A 35 -9.77 -2.58 7.30
C ALA A 35 -10.27 -2.87 8.71
N ARG A 36 -11.48 -2.42 9.03
CA ARG A 36 -12.22 -2.83 10.23
C ARG A 36 -13.66 -3.11 9.85
N TRP A 37 -14.33 -3.99 10.56
CA TRP A 37 -15.72 -4.31 10.28
C TRP A 37 -16.49 -4.60 11.55
N SER A 38 -17.81 -4.44 11.45
CA SER A 38 -18.82 -4.89 12.40
C SER A 38 -19.70 -5.94 11.72
N GLU A 39 -20.83 -6.27 12.33
CA GLU A 39 -21.83 -7.15 11.71
C GLU A 39 -22.47 -6.54 10.45
N THR A 40 -22.52 -5.21 10.33
CA THR A 40 -23.30 -4.54 9.27
C THR A 40 -22.45 -3.73 8.30
N VAL A 41 -21.30 -3.22 8.72
CA VAL A 41 -20.44 -2.38 7.87
C VAL A 41 -18.97 -2.79 7.92
N MET A 42 -18.26 -2.55 6.82
CA MET A 42 -16.81 -2.60 6.71
C MET A 42 -16.29 -1.21 6.34
N GLU A 43 -15.36 -0.68 7.12
CA GLU A 43 -14.65 0.56 6.82
C GLU A 43 -13.21 0.25 6.41
N TYR A 44 -12.67 1.04 5.50
CA TYR A 44 -11.29 0.93 5.06
C TYR A 44 -10.56 2.26 5.01
N LEU A 45 -9.23 2.16 5.02
CA LEU A 45 -8.30 3.25 4.82
C LEU A 45 -7.09 2.75 4.04
N VAL A 46 -6.70 3.46 2.98
CA VAL A 46 -5.50 3.24 2.17
C VAL A 46 -4.71 4.54 2.08
N LEU A 47 -3.43 4.51 2.40
CA LEU A 47 -2.51 5.65 2.34
C LEU A 47 -1.22 5.21 1.63
N SER A 48 -0.86 5.96 0.57
CA SER A 48 0.24 5.64 -0.34
C SER A 48 0.00 4.33 -1.10
N ASP A 49 1.06 3.70 -1.58
CA ASP A 49 1.07 2.52 -2.47
C ASP A 49 0.68 1.17 -1.83
N SER A 50 0.17 1.14 -0.60
CA SER A 50 -0.50 -0.08 -0.11
C SER A 50 -1.85 -0.26 -0.82
N VAL A 51 -2.32 -1.51 -0.93
CA VAL A 51 -3.52 -1.86 -1.68
C VAL A 51 -4.49 -2.66 -0.82
N LEU A 52 -5.78 -2.31 -0.90
CA LEU A 52 -6.87 -3.16 -0.41
C LEU A 52 -7.64 -3.72 -1.60
N LEU A 53 -7.78 -5.05 -1.66
CA LEU A 53 -8.68 -5.74 -2.57
C LEU A 53 -9.89 -6.23 -1.79
N THR A 54 -11.08 -6.03 -2.33
CA THR A 54 -12.34 -6.59 -1.80
C THR A 54 -13.01 -7.45 -2.86
N GLU A 55 -13.52 -8.60 -2.45
CA GLU A 55 -14.30 -9.48 -3.31
C GLU A 55 -15.76 -9.48 -2.90
N ALA A 56 -16.65 -9.22 -3.84
CA ALA A 56 -18.10 -9.27 -3.65
C ALA A 56 -18.64 -10.71 -3.75
N PRO A 57 -19.88 -10.99 -3.29
CA PRO A 57 -20.49 -12.32 -3.36
C PRO A 57 -20.51 -12.94 -4.77
N ASP A 58 -20.68 -12.10 -5.79
CA ASP A 58 -20.67 -12.48 -7.21
C ASP A 58 -19.27 -12.80 -7.77
N GLY A 59 -18.22 -12.65 -6.95
CA GLY A 59 -16.82 -12.87 -7.34
C GLY A 59 -16.17 -11.68 -8.04
N THR A 60 -16.81 -10.51 -8.06
CA THR A 60 -16.20 -9.26 -8.52
C THR A 60 -15.13 -8.83 -7.53
N VAL A 61 -13.90 -8.60 -8.03
CA VAL A 61 -12.79 -8.07 -7.22
C VAL A 61 -12.61 -6.59 -7.54
N THR A 62 -12.59 -5.75 -6.52
CA THR A 62 -12.36 -4.30 -6.62
C THR A 62 -11.09 -3.94 -5.87
N ALA A 63 -10.24 -3.13 -6.50
CA ALA A 63 -9.05 -2.58 -5.87
C ALA A 63 -9.33 -1.16 -5.36
N VAL A 64 -9.07 -0.93 -4.08
CA VAL A 64 -8.99 0.39 -3.47
C VAL A 64 -7.52 0.78 -3.43
N LEU A 65 -7.21 1.84 -4.20
CA LEU A 65 -5.85 2.35 -4.40
C LEU A 65 -5.79 3.81 -3.99
N ASP A 66 -4.61 4.25 -3.57
CA ASP A 66 -4.24 5.65 -3.55
C ASP A 66 -3.31 5.94 -4.73
N ASP A 67 -3.88 6.50 -5.80
CA ASP A 67 -3.21 6.65 -7.09
C ASP A 67 -2.46 7.97 -7.23
N ARG A 68 -2.31 8.75 -6.15
CA ARG A 68 -1.56 10.00 -6.21
C ARG A 68 -0.12 9.80 -6.64
N LEU A 69 0.54 8.74 -6.14
CA LEU A 69 1.92 8.43 -6.51
C LEU A 69 2.04 8.09 -8.01
N SER A 70 1.09 7.34 -8.58
CA SER A 70 1.14 6.91 -9.98
C SER A 70 0.83 8.03 -10.97
N ARG A 71 0.12 9.07 -10.54
CA ARG A 71 -0.20 10.27 -11.32
C ARG A 71 0.95 11.28 -11.40
N LEU A 72 2.00 11.13 -10.59
CA LEU A 72 3.10 12.09 -10.58
C LEU A 72 4.01 11.95 -11.80
N PRO A 73 4.58 13.06 -12.29
CA PRO A 73 5.61 13.01 -13.31
C PRO A 73 6.79 12.15 -12.85
N ARG A 74 7.30 11.28 -13.73
CA ARG A 74 8.46 10.42 -13.41
C ARG A 74 9.70 11.22 -12.99
N THR A 75 9.82 12.46 -13.45
CA THR A 75 10.89 13.40 -13.07
C THR A 75 10.85 13.77 -11.59
N SER A 76 9.68 13.72 -10.95
CA SER A 76 9.52 13.97 -9.51
C SER A 76 9.91 12.78 -8.64
N LEU A 77 10.07 11.58 -9.24
CA LEU A 77 10.34 10.31 -8.54
C LEU A 77 11.71 9.72 -8.92
N VAL A 78 12.61 10.54 -9.46
CA VAL A 78 13.93 10.08 -9.92
C VAL A 78 14.84 9.62 -8.80
N THR A 79 14.73 10.25 -7.63
CA THR A 79 15.48 9.92 -6.41
C THR A 79 14.62 10.25 -5.19
N ASP A 80 14.89 9.60 -4.07
CA ASP A 80 14.24 9.92 -2.80
C ASP A 80 14.44 11.39 -2.43
N ALA A 81 15.64 11.94 -2.62
CA ALA A 81 15.92 13.34 -2.33
C ALA A 81 15.02 14.30 -3.14
N VAL A 82 14.77 14.01 -4.42
CA VAL A 82 13.84 14.82 -5.23
C VAL A 82 12.40 14.64 -4.75
N ALA A 83 11.98 13.39 -4.48
CA ALA A 83 10.64 13.13 -3.99
C ALA A 83 10.38 13.84 -2.65
N ASP A 84 11.29 13.70 -1.69
CA ASP A 84 11.24 14.34 -0.38
C ASP A 84 11.23 15.87 -0.49
N ALA A 85 12.02 16.43 -1.42
CA ALA A 85 12.09 17.86 -1.65
C ALA A 85 10.88 18.45 -2.39
N THR A 86 10.11 17.65 -3.14
CA THR A 86 9.11 18.20 -4.08
C THR A 86 7.69 17.67 -3.90
N VAL A 87 7.49 16.38 -3.62
CA VAL A 87 6.17 15.72 -3.75
C VAL A 87 5.79 14.81 -2.59
N ARG A 88 6.72 14.32 -1.76
CA ARG A 88 6.38 13.48 -0.61
C ARG A 88 5.88 14.35 0.54
N ASN A 89 4.75 13.97 1.12
CA ASN A 89 4.06 14.69 2.20
C ASN A 89 3.83 16.17 1.91
N LYS A 90 3.49 16.48 0.65
CA LYS A 90 3.25 17.83 0.15
C LYS A 90 1.95 17.88 -0.65
N GLU A 91 1.28 19.02 -0.60
CA GLU A 91 0.10 19.26 -1.42
C GLU A 91 0.40 19.09 -2.91
N GLY A 92 -0.51 18.44 -3.64
CA GLY A 92 -0.29 18.06 -5.04
C GLY A 92 0.65 16.86 -5.24
N GLY A 93 1.16 16.29 -4.16
CA GLY A 93 2.04 15.13 -4.16
C GLY A 93 1.39 13.85 -3.64
N PHE A 94 2.19 12.99 -3.02
CA PHE A 94 1.74 11.76 -2.35
C PHE A 94 2.07 11.80 -0.85
N PHE A 95 1.41 10.97 -0.06
CA PHE A 95 1.47 11.06 1.40
C PHE A 95 1.76 9.71 2.03
N THR A 96 2.64 9.71 3.02
CA THR A 96 3.03 8.57 3.85
C THR A 96 2.82 8.93 5.32
N ALA A 97 2.59 7.92 6.16
CA ALA A 97 2.51 8.09 7.61
C ALA A 97 3.90 8.31 8.19
N ALA A 98 4.29 9.59 8.35
CA ALA A 98 5.50 10.03 9.05
C ALA A 98 5.13 10.60 10.43
N ALA A 99 5.74 11.71 10.86
CA ALA A 99 5.50 12.30 12.18
C ALA A 99 4.25 13.21 12.27
N ASP A 100 3.79 13.80 11.16
CA ASP A 100 2.61 14.68 11.15
C ASP A 100 1.30 13.85 11.08
N PRO A 101 0.46 13.85 12.12
CA PRO A 101 -0.80 13.10 12.10
C PRO A 101 -1.85 13.64 11.13
N SER A 102 -1.67 14.85 10.58
CA SER A 102 -2.60 15.42 9.60
C SER A 102 -2.68 14.59 8.31
N VAL A 103 -1.62 13.85 7.97
CA VAL A 103 -1.57 12.97 6.78
C VAL A 103 -2.64 11.86 6.82
N ALA A 104 -3.17 11.53 8.00
CA ALA A 104 -4.25 10.57 8.11
C ALA A 104 -5.54 11.04 7.38
N ALA A 105 -5.79 12.35 7.34
CA ALA A 105 -6.91 12.93 6.59
C ALA A 105 -6.72 12.87 5.07
N ARG A 106 -5.51 12.51 4.62
CA ARG A 106 -5.15 12.37 3.21
C ARG A 106 -5.37 10.96 2.69
N ALA A 107 -5.72 9.99 3.55
CA ALA A 107 -5.93 8.62 3.12
C ALA A 107 -7.23 8.46 2.31
N VAL A 108 -7.21 7.54 1.35
CA VAL A 108 -8.40 7.08 0.65
C VAL A 108 -9.21 6.23 1.63
N THR A 109 -10.46 6.61 1.87
CA THR A 109 -11.33 5.94 2.85
C THR A 109 -12.69 5.66 2.25
N GLY A 110 -13.39 4.69 2.83
CA GLY A 110 -14.76 4.39 2.46
C GLY A 110 -15.41 3.42 3.43
N THR A 111 -16.71 3.24 3.23
CA THR A 111 -17.55 2.31 3.97
C THR A 111 -18.30 1.45 2.96
N LEU A 112 -18.36 0.15 3.21
CA LEU A 112 -19.09 -0.84 2.44
C LEU A 112 -20.07 -1.55 3.36
N ASP A 113 -21.21 -1.96 2.82
CA ASP A 113 -22.08 -2.90 3.53
C ASP A 113 -21.34 -4.21 3.77
N ARG A 114 -21.44 -4.76 4.98
CA ARG A 114 -20.71 -5.98 5.35
C ARG A 114 -21.08 -7.16 4.46
N GLY A 115 -22.35 -7.26 4.06
CA GLY A 115 -22.84 -8.31 3.15
C GLY A 115 -22.35 -8.18 1.70
N ALA A 116 -21.81 -7.02 1.32
CA ALA A 116 -21.26 -6.79 -0.02
C ALA A 116 -19.80 -7.24 -0.15
N VAL A 117 -19.15 -7.69 0.92
CA VAL A 117 -17.75 -8.15 0.92
C VAL A 117 -17.67 -9.55 1.49
N ARG A 118 -17.29 -10.53 0.67
CA ARG A 118 -17.09 -11.93 1.10
C ARG A 118 -15.66 -12.20 1.56
N ALA A 119 -14.70 -11.50 0.97
CA ALA A 119 -13.29 -11.65 1.30
C ALA A 119 -12.53 -10.35 0.99
N LEU A 120 -11.38 -10.17 1.63
CA LEU A 120 -10.48 -9.05 1.39
C LEU A 120 -9.01 -9.48 1.42
N ALA A 121 -8.17 -8.72 0.75
CA ALA A 121 -6.72 -8.83 0.84
C ALA A 121 -6.09 -7.44 1.01
N ALA A 122 -5.21 -7.29 1.98
CA ALA A 122 -4.40 -6.09 2.18
C ALA A 122 -2.94 -6.40 1.81
N LEU A 123 -2.34 -5.58 0.95
CA LEU A 123 -1.05 -5.86 0.33
C LEU A 123 -0.13 -4.63 0.39
N THR A 124 1.16 -4.85 0.61
CA THR A 124 2.19 -3.84 0.34
C THR A 124 2.55 -3.81 -1.14
N ASP A 125 3.15 -2.71 -1.60
CA ASP A 125 3.62 -2.54 -2.96
C ASP A 125 4.59 -3.67 -3.41
N GLY A 126 5.41 -4.18 -2.48
CA GLY A 126 6.26 -5.33 -2.72
C GLY A 126 5.52 -6.59 -3.15
N ALA A 127 4.29 -6.82 -2.65
CA ALA A 127 3.44 -7.92 -3.08
C ALA A 127 2.68 -7.61 -4.38
N THR A 128 2.27 -6.36 -4.60
CA THR A 128 1.50 -5.96 -5.79
C THR A 128 2.35 -5.89 -7.05
N ARG A 129 3.69 -5.92 -6.94
CA ARG A 129 4.63 -5.99 -8.08
C ARG A 129 4.26 -7.06 -9.11
N TRP A 130 3.68 -8.18 -8.69
CA TRP A 130 3.19 -9.22 -9.61
C TRP A 130 2.24 -8.64 -10.68
N THR A 131 1.29 -7.81 -10.25
CA THR A 131 0.35 -7.09 -11.12
C THR A 131 0.95 -5.81 -11.68
N GLU A 132 1.46 -4.93 -10.83
CA GLU A 132 1.78 -3.55 -11.24
C GLU A 132 3.09 -3.42 -12.01
N LYS A 133 4.05 -4.30 -11.74
CA LYS A 133 5.42 -4.18 -12.27
C LYS A 133 5.75 -5.22 -13.32
N PHE A 134 5.35 -6.46 -13.07
CA PHE A 134 5.60 -7.58 -13.97
C PHE A 134 4.44 -7.85 -14.93
N ALA A 135 3.26 -7.27 -14.67
CA ALA A 135 2.08 -7.41 -15.54
C ALA A 135 1.68 -8.88 -15.81
N GLU A 136 1.91 -9.78 -14.84
CA GLU A 136 1.60 -11.20 -14.96
C GLU A 136 0.10 -11.50 -14.85
N GLY A 137 -0.69 -10.54 -14.34
CA GLY A 137 -2.14 -10.60 -14.29
C GLY A 137 -2.74 -9.40 -13.58
N ASP A 138 -4.06 -9.27 -13.68
CA ASP A 138 -4.81 -8.20 -13.03
C ASP A 138 -5.06 -8.46 -11.54
N TRP A 139 -5.76 -7.54 -10.88
CA TRP A 139 -6.11 -7.64 -9.47
C TRP A 139 -6.95 -8.88 -9.14
N LYS A 140 -7.82 -9.32 -10.05
CA LYS A 140 -8.65 -10.52 -9.85
C LYS A 140 -7.79 -11.78 -9.91
N ALA A 141 -6.85 -11.85 -10.85
CA ALA A 141 -5.89 -12.94 -10.93
C ALA A 141 -5.00 -12.99 -9.69
N LEU A 142 -4.48 -11.84 -9.24
CA LEU A 142 -3.70 -11.75 -8.00
C LEU A 142 -4.51 -12.24 -6.80
N PHE A 143 -5.74 -11.76 -6.63
CA PHE A 143 -6.64 -12.19 -5.55
C PHE A 143 -6.90 -13.69 -5.60
N THR A 144 -7.06 -14.26 -6.80
CA THR A 144 -7.24 -15.69 -7.00
C THR A 144 -6.01 -16.48 -6.54
N VAL A 145 -4.80 -16.01 -6.82
CA VAL A 145 -3.55 -16.63 -6.32
C VAL A 145 -3.52 -16.61 -4.80
N VAL A 146 -3.76 -15.44 -4.19
CA VAL A 146 -3.76 -15.30 -2.72
C VAL A 146 -4.79 -16.24 -2.09
N ARG A 147 -6.00 -16.31 -2.64
CA ARG A 147 -7.08 -17.15 -2.11
C ARG A 147 -6.81 -18.64 -2.25
N LYS A 148 -6.28 -19.08 -3.39
CA LYS A 148 -6.11 -20.52 -3.68
C LYS A 148 -4.80 -21.09 -3.19
N GLU A 149 -3.74 -20.28 -3.18
CA GLU A 149 -2.36 -20.73 -2.95
C GLU A 149 -1.72 -20.04 -1.74
N GLY A 150 -2.35 -19.00 -1.20
CA GLY A 150 -1.89 -18.27 -0.03
C GLY A 150 -0.98 -17.08 -0.35
N GLY A 151 -0.80 -16.21 0.64
CA GLY A 151 0.06 -15.03 0.53
C GLY A 151 1.53 -15.36 0.23
N GLN A 152 2.06 -16.43 0.82
CA GLN A 152 3.44 -16.88 0.56
C GLN A 152 3.65 -17.25 -0.90
N ALA A 153 2.69 -17.94 -1.54
CA ALA A 153 2.80 -18.31 -2.94
C ALA A 153 2.84 -17.08 -3.86
N LEU A 154 2.09 -16.02 -3.55
CA LEU A 154 2.20 -14.75 -4.27
C LEU A 154 3.60 -14.14 -4.12
N VAL A 155 4.13 -14.10 -2.89
CA VAL A 155 5.49 -13.58 -2.63
C VAL A 155 6.53 -14.38 -3.40
N ASP A 156 6.44 -15.71 -3.40
CA ASP A 156 7.39 -16.58 -4.11
C ASP A 156 7.35 -16.34 -5.63
N ARG A 157 6.17 -16.12 -6.20
CA ARG A 157 6.00 -15.73 -7.62
C ARG A 157 6.65 -14.39 -7.91
N VAL A 158 6.44 -13.38 -7.06
CA VAL A 158 7.15 -12.09 -7.18
C VAL A 158 8.66 -12.29 -7.15
N ARG A 159 9.17 -13.09 -6.21
CA ARG A 159 10.61 -13.35 -6.09
C ARG A 159 11.18 -14.08 -7.32
N ALA A 160 10.42 -14.98 -7.92
CA ALA A 160 10.82 -15.65 -9.16
C ALA A 160 10.98 -14.65 -10.32
N LEU A 161 10.02 -13.74 -10.47
CA LEU A 161 10.05 -12.69 -11.51
C LEU A 161 11.18 -11.69 -11.27
N GLU A 162 11.39 -11.28 -10.02
CA GLU A 162 12.49 -10.39 -9.63
C GLU A 162 13.85 -11.00 -9.95
N ARG A 163 14.04 -12.29 -9.70
CA ARG A 163 15.28 -13.02 -10.07
C ARG A 163 15.41 -13.17 -11.59
N ALA A 164 14.33 -13.49 -12.29
CA ALA A 164 14.36 -13.61 -13.75
C ALA A 164 14.71 -12.27 -14.44
N ASP A 165 14.27 -11.15 -13.88
CA ASP A 165 14.53 -9.81 -14.40
C ASP A 165 15.81 -9.15 -13.84
N SER A 166 16.51 -9.76 -12.87
CA SER A 166 17.60 -9.08 -12.16
C SER A 166 18.81 -8.76 -13.05
N GLU A 167 19.04 -9.54 -14.10
CA GLU A 167 20.12 -9.31 -15.07
C GLU A 167 19.67 -8.39 -16.20
N ARG A 168 18.51 -8.67 -16.81
CA ARG A 168 18.03 -7.95 -18.01
C ARG A 168 17.39 -6.61 -17.70
N ARG A 169 16.85 -6.43 -16.49
CA ARG A 169 16.25 -5.19 -15.98
C ARG A 169 15.15 -4.61 -16.89
N VAL A 170 14.38 -5.48 -17.55
CA VAL A 170 13.28 -5.08 -18.44
C VAL A 170 12.18 -4.39 -17.64
N HIS A 171 11.77 -5.02 -16.53
CA HIS A 171 10.69 -4.53 -15.67
C HIS A 171 11.21 -3.69 -14.50
N LEU A 172 12.26 -4.15 -13.83
CA LEU A 172 12.87 -3.52 -12.67
C LEU A 172 13.51 -2.17 -13.02
N ARG A 173 14.09 -2.05 -14.22
CA ARG A 173 14.87 -0.88 -14.64
C ARG A 173 15.89 -0.50 -13.56
N ARG A 174 15.78 0.71 -12.99
CA ARG A 174 16.66 1.24 -11.93
C ARG A 174 16.20 0.90 -10.51
N SER A 175 15.08 0.21 -10.34
CA SER A 175 14.56 -0.13 -9.02
C SER A 175 15.42 -1.20 -8.35
N LYS A 176 15.34 -1.27 -7.02
CA LYS A 176 15.84 -2.43 -6.26
C LYS A 176 15.21 -3.73 -6.76
N THR A 177 16.00 -4.81 -6.69
CA THR A 177 15.58 -6.15 -7.14
C THR A 177 14.43 -6.66 -6.29
N HIS A 178 14.59 -6.61 -4.96
CA HIS A 178 13.59 -7.08 -4.00
C HIS A 178 12.99 -5.92 -3.20
N ASP A 179 11.71 -6.04 -2.89
CA ASP A 179 10.99 -5.21 -1.93
C ASP A 179 10.39 -6.04 -0.80
N ASP A 180 10.15 -5.44 0.35
CA ASP A 180 9.43 -6.10 1.43
C ASP A 180 7.97 -6.33 0.99
N ALA A 181 7.53 -7.58 1.11
CA ALA A 181 6.23 -8.01 0.58
C ALA A 181 5.41 -8.61 1.72
N THR A 182 4.28 -7.98 2.04
CA THR A 182 3.34 -8.44 3.06
C THR A 182 1.95 -8.59 2.45
N VAL A 183 1.29 -9.69 2.81
CA VAL A 183 -0.08 -10.01 2.38
C VAL A 183 -0.88 -10.44 3.60
N VAL A 184 -2.03 -9.81 3.81
CA VAL A 184 -3.05 -10.27 4.75
C VAL A 184 -4.29 -10.63 3.94
N PHE A 185 -4.82 -11.83 4.15
CA PHE A 185 -6.04 -12.29 3.50
C PHE A 185 -7.07 -12.69 4.56
N VAL A 186 -8.32 -12.30 4.35
CA VAL A 186 -9.42 -12.62 5.24
C VAL A 186 -10.63 -13.02 4.40
N GLU A 187 -11.23 -14.16 4.74
CA GLU A 187 -12.49 -14.64 4.17
C GLU A 187 -13.46 -15.05 5.27
N TRP A 188 -14.74 -15.01 4.96
CA TRP A 188 -15.84 -15.27 5.88
C TRP A 188 -16.89 -16.15 5.20
#